data_AF-A0A2S5MAW3-F1
#
_entry.id   AF-A0A2S5MAW3-F1
#
_cell.length_a   1.000
_cell.length_b   1.000
_cell.length_c   1.000
_cell.angle_alpha   90.00
_cell.angle_beta   90.00
_cell.angle_gamma   90.00
#
_symmetry.space_group_name_H-M   'P 1'
#
loop_
_entity.id
_entity.type
_entity.pdbx_description
1 polymer ?
#
loop_
_entity_poly.entity_id
_entity_poly.type
_entity_poly.pdbx_seq_one_letter_code
_entity_poly.pdbx_strand_id
1 'polypeptide(L)'
;MNYREMHQLAQNPAGVRSLASNLRTLLGTAISDKEADFLGKLERFTEHGHLSVRQQEFLWSIREKTSRKSIQGKYRASTLVKHLWEARCDLPYEHEENLEILVALGDGLRLSHSQWRWIFQLCRELNLIEDEYIPLT
;
A
#
# COMPACT_ATOMS: atom_id res chain seq x y z
N MET A 1 -6.84 3.48 7.44
CA MET A 1 -6.53 4.60 8.34
C MET A 1 -6.88 5.87 7.60
N ASN A 2 -7.45 6.87 8.23
CA ASN A 2 -7.79 8.19 7.69
C ASN A 2 -6.96 9.27 8.42
N TYR A 3 -7.02 10.52 7.97
CA TYR A 3 -6.27 11.63 8.57
C TYR A 3 -6.58 11.82 10.07
N ARG A 4 -7.83 11.55 10.47
CA ARG A 4 -8.27 11.63 11.87
C ARG A 4 -7.60 10.58 12.76
N GLU A 5 -7.43 9.36 12.26
CA GLU A 5 -6.72 8.29 12.96
C GLU A 5 -5.21 8.56 13.04
N MET A 6 -4.60 9.21 12.03
CA MET A 6 -3.22 9.71 12.13
C MET A 6 -3.06 10.78 13.19
N HIS A 7 -4.00 11.72 13.27
CA HIS A 7 -3.98 12.76 14.28
C HIS A 7 -4.08 12.18 15.69
N GLN A 8 -4.92 11.16 15.90
CA GLN A 8 -5.00 10.43 17.17
C GLN A 8 -3.70 9.65 17.46
N LEU A 9 -3.12 8.99 16.45
CA LEU A 9 -1.86 8.28 16.60
C LEU A 9 -0.71 9.22 16.97
N ALA A 10 -0.65 10.41 16.36
CA ALA A 10 0.35 11.44 16.62
C ALA A 10 0.34 11.97 18.07
N GLN A 11 -0.72 11.69 18.83
CA GLN A 11 -0.85 12.00 20.25
C GLN A 11 -0.45 10.83 21.16
N ASN A 12 -0.16 9.65 20.59
CA ASN A 12 0.22 8.44 21.32
C ASN A 12 1.67 8.05 21.00
N PRO A 13 2.65 8.42 21.86
CA PRO A 13 4.06 8.12 21.63
C PRO A 13 4.36 6.62 21.46
N ALA A 14 3.68 5.76 22.23
CA ALA A 14 3.84 4.30 22.09
C ALA A 14 3.34 3.83 20.72
N GLY A 15 2.20 4.35 20.27
CA GLY A 15 1.65 4.07 18.94
C GLY A 15 2.58 4.53 17.80
N VAL A 16 3.16 5.73 17.93
CA VAL A 16 4.13 6.26 16.94
C VAL A 16 5.38 5.38 16.87
N ARG A 17 5.96 5.00 18.01
CA ARG A 17 7.15 4.12 18.05
C ARG A 17 6.87 2.76 17.40
N SER A 18 5.76 2.13 17.78
CA SER A 18 5.36 0.84 17.22
C SER A 18 5.09 0.92 15.71
N LEU A 19 4.42 1.98 15.24
CA LEU A 19 4.21 2.18 13.81
C LEU A 19 5.54 2.38 13.09
N ALA A 20 6.44 3.21 13.62
CA ALA A 20 7.72 3.49 12.98
C ALA A 20 8.58 2.23 12.82
N SER A 21 8.67 1.42 13.88
CA SER A 21 9.37 0.14 13.85
C SER A 21 8.77 -0.82 12.82
N ASN A 22 7.44 -0.97 12.81
CA ASN A 22 6.76 -1.82 11.83
C ASN A 22 6.99 -1.35 10.39
N LEU A 23 6.91 -0.04 10.12
CA LEU A 23 7.15 0.52 8.79
C LEU A 23 8.58 0.27 8.32
N ARG A 24 9.56 0.40 9.22
CA ARG A 24 10.97 0.14 8.92
C ARG A 24 11.18 -1.33 8.57
N THR A 25 10.59 -2.26 9.32
CA THR A 25 10.61 -3.69 9.00
C THR A 25 9.93 -4.01 7.67
N LEU A 26 8.77 -3.39 7.38
CA LEU A 26 8.03 -3.63 6.15
C LEU A 26 8.75 -3.08 4.90
N LEU A 27 9.43 -1.94 5.02
CA LEU A 27 10.18 -1.35 3.91
C LEU A 27 11.49 -2.08 3.66
N GLY A 28 12.13 -2.63 4.69
CA GLY A 28 13.35 -3.42 4.54
C GLY A 28 14.42 -2.67 3.75
N THR A 29 14.85 -3.23 2.61
CA THR A 29 15.85 -2.64 1.70
C THR A 29 15.29 -1.55 0.78
N ALA A 30 13.96 -1.41 0.69
CA ALA A 30 13.31 -0.39 -0.14
C ALA A 30 13.17 0.96 0.57
N ILE A 31 13.63 1.07 1.81
CA ILE A 31 13.63 2.32 2.58
C ILE A 31 14.73 3.26 2.08
N SER A 32 14.39 4.53 1.82
CA SER A 32 15.41 5.55 1.53
C SER A 32 16.12 6.02 2.80
N ASP A 33 17.34 6.53 2.68
CA ASP A 33 18.11 7.06 3.83
C ASP A 33 17.30 8.08 4.65
N LYS A 34 16.57 8.97 3.96
CA LYS A 34 15.70 9.96 4.58
C LYS A 34 14.56 9.33 5.40
N GLU A 35 13.96 8.25 4.89
CA GLU A 35 12.89 7.53 5.59
C GLU A 35 13.45 6.73 6.75
N ALA A 36 14.61 6.11 6.59
CA ALA A 36 15.30 5.36 7.64
C ALA A 36 15.68 6.28 8.82
N ASP A 37 16.24 7.45 8.54
CA ASP A 37 16.56 8.46 9.54
C ASP A 37 15.32 8.97 10.26
N PHE A 38 14.25 9.24 9.51
CA PHE A 38 13.00 9.72 10.08
C PHE A 38 12.33 8.68 10.98
N LEU A 39 12.19 7.43 10.50
CA LEU A 39 11.61 6.35 11.30
C LEU A 39 12.48 6.00 12.51
N GLY A 40 13.82 6.04 12.38
CA GLY A 40 14.74 5.83 13.51
C GLY A 40 14.62 6.89 14.60
N LYS A 41 14.33 8.15 14.23
CA LYS A 41 13.98 9.20 15.19
C LYS A 41 12.64 8.92 15.87
N LEU A 42 11.64 8.44 15.12
CA LEU A 42 10.33 8.11 15.66
C LEU A 42 10.31 6.87 16.57
N GLU A 43 11.20 5.89 16.35
CA GLU A 43 11.37 4.73 17.25
C GLU A 43 11.82 5.14 18.66
N ARG A 44 12.55 6.25 18.77
CA ARG A 44 13.01 6.83 20.04
C ARG A 44 12.11 7.96 20.53
N PHE A 45 10.93 8.13 19.93
CA PHE A 45 10.01 9.21 20.27
C PHE A 45 9.49 9.04 21.71
N THR A 46 9.97 9.91 22.59
CA THR A 46 9.62 9.93 24.03
C THR A 46 8.98 11.24 24.45
N GLU A 47 8.97 12.25 23.58
CA GLU A 47 8.58 13.60 23.94
C GLU A 47 7.07 13.72 24.23
N HIS A 48 6.73 14.59 25.18
CA HIS A 48 5.38 15.08 25.44
C HIS A 48 4.83 15.96 24.30
N GLY A 49 5.57 16.10 23.21
CA GLY A 49 5.18 16.83 22.01
C GLY A 49 4.44 15.93 21.03
N HIS A 50 3.46 16.49 20.34
CA HIS A 50 2.80 15.83 19.22
C HIS A 50 3.68 15.90 17.98
N LEU A 51 3.52 14.95 17.05
CA LEU A 51 4.12 15.12 15.72
C LEU A 51 3.57 16.39 15.07
N SER A 52 4.46 17.23 14.53
CA SER A 52 4.04 18.35 13.68
C SER A 52 3.26 17.85 12.46
N VAL A 53 2.40 18.69 11.88
CA VAL A 53 1.58 18.34 10.69
C VAL A 53 2.46 17.77 9.57
N ARG A 54 3.61 18.39 9.29
CA ARG A 54 4.56 17.91 8.26
C ARG A 54 5.15 16.53 8.57
N GLN A 55 5.39 16.23 9.85
CA GLN A 55 5.84 14.89 10.26
C GLN A 55 4.71 13.86 10.14
N GLN A 56 3.47 14.25 10.43
CA GLN A 56 2.29 13.40 10.24
C GLN A 56 2.08 13.08 8.76
N GLU A 57 2.14 14.08 7.88
CA GLU A 57 2.06 13.90 6.42
C GLU A 57 3.18 13.00 5.90
N PHE A 58 4.41 13.20 6.40
CA PHE A 58 5.52 12.39 5.95
C PHE A 58 5.39 10.93 6.42
N LEU A 59 5.04 10.70 7.70
CA LEU A 59 4.76 9.37 8.22
C LEU A 59 3.60 8.68 7.48
N TRP A 60 2.57 9.45 7.13
CA TRP A 60 1.47 8.98 6.30
C TRP A 60 1.95 8.53 4.92
N SER A 61 2.76 9.34 4.24
CA SER A 61 3.28 9.01 2.92
C SER A 61 4.11 7.72 2.91
N ILE A 62 4.91 7.49 3.96
CA ILE A 62 5.69 6.25 4.16
C ILE A 62 4.74 5.06 4.38
N ARG A 63 3.72 5.26 5.22
CA ARG A 63 2.72 4.23 5.50
C ARG A 63 1.94 3.83 4.24
N GLU A 64 1.56 4.78 3.39
CA GLU A 64 0.89 4.48 2.13
C GLU A 64 1.73 3.61 1.21
N LYS A 65 3.05 3.82 1.15
CA LYS A 65 3.97 2.95 0.39
C LYS A 65 3.93 1.49 0.87
N THR A 66 3.77 1.29 2.18
CA THR A 66 3.68 -0.07 2.78
C THR A 66 2.27 -0.64 2.79
N SER A 67 1.25 0.19 2.53
CA SER A 67 -0.14 -0.20 2.67
C SER A 67 -0.51 -1.21 1.59
N ARG A 68 -0.81 -2.44 2.01
CA ARG A 68 -1.36 -3.48 1.12
C ARG A 68 -2.79 -3.78 1.48
N LYS A 69 -3.67 -3.83 0.47
CA LYS A 69 -5.10 -4.08 0.65
C LYS A 69 -5.54 -5.26 -0.20
N SER A 70 -6.40 -6.10 0.35
CA SER A 70 -7.07 -7.19 -0.39
C SER A 70 -8.36 -6.72 -1.09
N ILE A 71 -8.90 -5.57 -0.72
CA ILE A 71 -10.13 -4.99 -1.28
C ILE A 71 -9.93 -3.50 -1.55
N GLN A 72 -10.40 -3.04 -2.70
CA GLN A 72 -10.37 -1.64 -3.13
C GLN A 72 -11.69 -1.33 -3.87
N GLY A 73 -12.53 -0.47 -3.27
CA GLY A 73 -13.90 -0.25 -3.74
C GLY A 73 -14.76 -1.52 -3.61
N LYS A 74 -15.45 -1.91 -4.70
CA LYS A 74 -16.21 -3.17 -4.80
C LYS A 74 -15.36 -4.38 -5.19
N TYR A 75 -14.06 -4.18 -5.46
CA TYR A 75 -13.22 -5.21 -6.06
C TYR A 75 -12.30 -5.90 -5.04
N ARG A 76 -12.21 -7.23 -5.15
CA ARG A 76 -11.26 -8.05 -4.40
C ARG A 76 -10.04 -8.35 -5.26
N ALA A 77 -8.85 -8.20 -4.69
CA ALA A 77 -7.57 -8.37 -5.39
C ALA A 77 -7.44 -9.77 -6.01
N SER A 78 -7.70 -10.82 -5.22
CA SER A 78 -7.59 -12.20 -5.69
C SER A 78 -8.53 -12.49 -6.87
N THR A 79 -9.76 -11.95 -6.83
CA THR A 79 -10.73 -12.11 -7.91
C THR A 79 -10.27 -11.44 -9.19
N LEU A 80 -9.80 -10.18 -9.13
CA LEU A 80 -9.33 -9.48 -10.33
C LEU A 80 -8.09 -10.15 -10.94
N VAL A 81 -7.11 -10.50 -10.10
CA VAL A 81 -5.91 -11.19 -10.58
C VAL A 81 -6.25 -12.54 -11.21
N LYS A 82 -7.21 -13.28 -10.65
CA LYS A 82 -7.68 -14.53 -11.24
C LYS A 82 -8.32 -14.31 -12.62
N HIS A 83 -9.21 -13.33 -12.75
CA HIS A 83 -9.82 -13.02 -14.05
C HIS A 83 -8.77 -12.58 -15.08
N LEU A 84 -7.79 -11.78 -14.67
CA LEU A 84 -6.66 -11.39 -15.54
C LEU A 84 -5.81 -12.59 -15.95
N TRP A 85 -5.56 -13.53 -15.03
CA TRP A 85 -4.84 -14.76 -15.31
C TRP A 85 -5.58 -15.66 -16.31
N GLU A 86 -6.91 -15.76 -16.18
CA GLU A 86 -7.77 -16.49 -17.11
C GLU A 86 -7.76 -15.85 -18.51
N ALA A 87 -7.71 -14.52 -18.58
CA ALA A 87 -7.63 -13.73 -19.82
C ALA A 87 -6.18 -13.42 -20.28
N ARG A 88 -5.15 -14.05 -19.68
CA ARG A 88 -3.75 -13.65 -19.91
C ARG A 88 -3.28 -13.80 -21.36
N CYS A 89 -3.91 -14.67 -22.15
CA CYS A 89 -3.59 -14.84 -23.57
C CYS A 89 -3.90 -13.60 -24.40
N ASP A 90 -4.75 -12.70 -23.89
CA ASP A 90 -5.09 -11.43 -24.51
C ASP A 90 -4.18 -10.27 -24.03
N LEU A 91 -3.22 -10.56 -23.13
CA LEU A 91 -2.27 -9.59 -22.59
C LEU A 91 -0.86 -9.77 -23.18
N PRO A 92 -0.04 -8.71 -23.22
CA PRO A 92 1.38 -8.82 -23.49
C PRO A 92 2.09 -9.80 -22.55
N TYR A 93 2.99 -10.62 -23.11
CA TYR A 93 3.75 -11.65 -22.37
C TYR A 93 4.51 -11.09 -21.15
N GLU A 94 4.96 -9.84 -21.20
CA GLU A 94 5.64 -9.14 -20.10
C GLU A 94 4.79 -9.00 -18.83
N HIS A 95 3.47 -9.17 -18.92
CA HIS A 95 2.57 -9.15 -17.77
C HIS A 95 2.32 -10.54 -17.18
N GLU A 96 2.59 -11.61 -17.94
CA GLU A 96 2.27 -12.99 -17.53
C GLU A 96 3.06 -13.41 -16.29
N GLU A 97 4.38 -13.19 -16.26
CA GLU A 97 5.24 -13.52 -15.11
C GLU A 97 4.79 -12.80 -13.83
N ASN A 98 4.44 -11.52 -13.95
CA ASN A 98 3.93 -10.74 -12.83
C ASN A 98 2.56 -11.23 -12.34
N LEU A 99 1.66 -11.59 -13.25
CA LEU A 99 0.35 -12.15 -12.90
C LEU A 99 0.47 -13.53 -12.27
N GLU A 100 1.41 -14.37 -12.75
CA GLU A 100 1.68 -15.69 -12.18
C GLU A 100 2.09 -15.59 -10.71
N ILE A 101 3.02 -14.68 -10.39
CA ILE A 101 3.45 -14.43 -9.00
C ILE A 101 2.25 -14.01 -8.14
N LEU A 102 1.37 -13.14 -8.65
CA LEU A 102 0.23 -12.66 -7.88
C LEU A 102 -0.87 -13.73 -7.72
N VAL A 103 -1.11 -14.56 -8.74
CA VAL A 103 -2.13 -15.61 -8.67
C VAL A 103 -1.72 -16.71 -7.68
N ALA A 104 -0.41 -17.00 -7.60
CA ALA A 104 0.14 -17.96 -6.64
C ALA A 104 -0.08 -17.55 -5.16
N LEU A 105 -0.30 -16.26 -4.87
CA LEU A 105 -0.63 -15.77 -3.53
C LEU A 105 -2.08 -16.07 -3.10
N GLY A 106 -2.96 -16.44 -4.04
CA GLY A 106 -4.32 -16.92 -3.79
C GLY A 106 -5.22 -15.92 -3.05
N ASP A 107 -6.12 -16.43 -2.20
CA ASP A 107 -7.14 -15.63 -1.51
C ASP A 107 -6.57 -14.64 -0.48
N GLY A 108 -5.33 -14.86 -0.03
CA GLY A 108 -4.60 -13.98 0.87
C GLY A 108 -3.98 -12.75 0.18
N LEU A 109 -4.15 -12.62 -1.14
CA LEU A 109 -3.51 -11.57 -1.93
C LEU A 109 -3.85 -10.17 -1.41
N ARG A 110 -2.79 -9.41 -1.13
CA ARG A 110 -2.86 -7.99 -0.76
C ARG A 110 -1.92 -7.20 -1.65
N LEU A 111 -2.50 -6.27 -2.40
CA LEU A 111 -1.78 -5.46 -3.38
C LEU A 111 -1.38 -4.11 -2.77
N SER A 112 -0.20 -3.63 -3.13
CA SER A 112 0.21 -2.25 -2.91
C SER A 112 -0.62 -1.29 -3.77
N HIS A 113 -0.52 0.02 -3.51
CA HIS A 113 -1.21 1.03 -4.32
C HIS A 113 -0.78 0.98 -5.81
N SER A 114 0.52 0.82 -6.09
CA SER A 114 1.02 0.71 -7.46
C SER A 114 0.50 -0.54 -8.17
N GLN A 115 0.48 -1.67 -7.46
CA GLN A 115 -0.09 -2.91 -7.99
C GLN A 115 -1.60 -2.78 -8.26
N TRP A 116 -2.35 -2.12 -7.38
CA TRP A 116 -3.76 -1.83 -7.63
C TRP A 116 -3.98 -1.00 -8.90
N ARG A 117 -3.17 0.05 -9.11
CA ARG A 117 -3.25 0.88 -10.32
C ARG A 117 -2.97 0.07 -11.57
N TRP A 118 -1.92 -0.76 -11.55
CA TRP A 118 -1.57 -1.64 -12.66
C TRP A 118 -2.66 -2.68 -12.95
N ILE A 119 -3.16 -3.38 -11.93
CA ILE A 119 -4.25 -4.36 -12.08
C ILE A 119 -5.51 -3.70 -12.65
N PHE A 120 -5.90 -2.53 -12.15
CA PHE A 120 -7.06 -1.82 -12.71
C PHE A 120 -6.85 -1.37 -14.15
N GLN A 121 -5.64 -0.98 -14.53
CA GLN A 121 -5.33 -0.67 -15.92
C GLN A 121 -5.53 -1.90 -16.81
N LEU A 122 -4.94 -3.05 -16.47
CA LEU A 122 -5.12 -4.29 -17.23
C LEU A 122 -6.58 -4.73 -17.30
N CYS A 123 -7.31 -4.63 -16.17
CA CYS A 123 -8.72 -4.96 -16.16
C CYS A 123 -9.54 -4.05 -17.08
N ARG A 124 -9.17 -2.78 -17.26
CA ARG A 124 -9.84 -1.87 -18.21
C ARG A 124 -9.52 -2.21 -19.65
N GLU A 125 -8.26 -2.51 -19.95
CA GLU A 125 -7.84 -2.93 -21.30
C GLU A 125 -8.62 -4.18 -21.75
N LEU A 126 -8.99 -5.05 -20.82
CA LEU A 126 -9.79 -6.25 -21.05
C LEU A 126 -11.30 -6.10 -20.76
N ASN A 127 -11.80 -4.89 -20.47
CA ASN A 127 -13.20 -4.62 -20.13
C ASN A 127 -13.76 -5.47 -18.97
N LEU A 128 -12.92 -5.87 -18.01
CA LEU A 128 -13.30 -6.65 -16.82
C LEU A 128 -13.93 -5.81 -15.70
N ILE A 129 -13.76 -4.49 -15.76
CA ILE A 129 -14.30 -3.53 -14.79
C ILE A 129 -14.88 -2.30 -15.50
N GLU A 130 -15.88 -1.68 -14.88
CA GLU A 130 -16.51 -0.45 -15.37
C GLU A 130 -15.62 0.79 -15.09
N ASP A 131 -15.64 1.76 -16.01
CA ASP A 131 -14.73 2.90 -16.07
C ASP A 131 -14.74 3.85 -14.86
N GLU A 132 -15.78 3.82 -14.03
CA GLU A 132 -16.01 4.82 -12.97
C GLU A 132 -15.05 4.72 -11.75
N TYR A 133 -14.16 3.73 -11.69
CA TYR A 133 -13.23 3.63 -10.56
C TYR A 133 -12.06 4.62 -10.68
N ILE A 134 -12.25 5.86 -10.25
CA ILE A 134 -11.16 6.82 -10.03
C ILE A 134 -10.60 6.58 -8.61
N PRO A 135 -9.40 6.00 -8.44
CA PRO A 135 -8.78 5.97 -7.12
C PRO A 135 -8.53 7.41 -6.68
N LEU A 136 -9.28 7.88 -5.68
CA LEU A 136 -9.00 9.17 -5.03
C LEU A 136 -7.57 9.11 -4.49
N THR A 137 -6.73 9.99 -5.06
CA THR A 137 -5.38 10.35 -4.61
C THR A 137 -5.36 10.81 -3.16
#